data_AF-A0A229SI39-F1
#
_entry.id   AF-A0A229SI39-F1
#
_cell.length_a   1.000
_cell.length_b   1.000
_cell.length_c   1.000
_cell.angle_alpha   90.00
_cell.angle_beta   90.00
_cell.angle_gamma   90.00
#
_symmetry.space_group_name_H-M   'P 1'
#
loop_
_entity.id
_entity.type
_entity.pdbx_description
1 polymer ?
#
loop_
_entity_poly.entity_id
_entity_poly.type
_entity_poly.pdbx_seq_one_letter_code
_entity_poly.pdbx_strand_id
1 'polypeptide(L)'
;MNVRALWIVVIVVLLAAAGIFVFRSLSGEEPAATGTSAPPATSAPPSSAGADFVDPRPQTPTTVVNVVGVTASGDPAPGFTVTEDSGDVEITGCFASRASVSPGVVSCGSTAAGADVCWTTPNRATLLCGTTPWEKSLRRMKTSEKVGAIAAEAEPLPWGLELATGARCRLRNGGSWPGRADDYVGYYDCGSESFYVVGKQDDGPVQRSGPVWTALVGGLSGDNAEFPPPTKIRIVTAYFAARA
;
A
#
# COMPACT_ATOMS: atom_id res chain seq x y z
N MET A 1 36.38 37.06 49.27
CA MET A 1 36.41 38.21 48.35
C MET A 1 35.67 37.84 47.06
N ASN A 2 34.35 38.12 46.98
CA ASN A 2 33.69 39.01 46.00
C ASN A 2 34.27 39.09 44.55
N VAL A 3 33.56 39.02 43.39
CA VAL A 3 32.10 39.05 43.03
C VAL A 3 31.89 38.71 41.51
N ARG A 4 30.64 38.36 41.12
CA ARG A 4 29.86 38.65 39.85
C ARG A 4 29.76 37.53 38.79
N ALA A 5 28.61 37.17 38.22
CA ALA A 5 27.20 37.57 38.39
C ALA A 5 26.23 36.64 37.60
N LEU A 6 25.11 36.26 38.26
CA LEU A 6 23.67 36.19 37.87
C LEU A 6 23.23 35.60 36.50
N TRP A 7 22.11 34.85 36.34
CA TRP A 7 20.71 34.94 36.86
C TRP A 7 20.02 33.54 36.80
N ILE A 8 19.41 32.91 37.85
CA ILE A 8 18.06 33.01 38.50
C ILE A 8 16.88 32.79 37.52
N VAL A 9 16.03 31.72 37.48
CA VAL A 9 15.25 30.81 38.38
C VAL A 9 13.91 31.37 38.93
N VAL A 10 12.88 30.49 39.00
CA VAL A 10 11.63 30.47 39.84
C VAL A 10 10.33 30.82 39.09
N ILE A 11 9.41 29.89 38.76
CA ILE A 11 8.42 29.07 39.53
C ILE A 11 7.05 29.76 39.79
N VAL A 12 6.01 29.13 39.19
CA VAL A 12 4.59 28.89 39.56
C VAL A 12 3.98 29.61 40.77
N VAL A 13 2.79 30.20 40.57
CA VAL A 13 1.71 30.29 41.59
C VAL A 13 0.33 30.12 40.92
N LEU A 14 -0.43 29.12 41.40
CA LEU A 14 -1.86 28.89 41.18
C LEU A 14 -2.66 29.49 42.33
N LEU A 15 -3.71 30.26 42.05
CA LEU A 15 -4.84 30.47 42.97
C LEU A 15 -6.15 30.64 42.19
N ALA A 16 -7.16 29.87 42.62
CA ALA A 16 -8.53 29.88 42.15
C ALA A 16 -9.39 30.92 42.90
N ALA A 17 -10.39 31.51 42.24
CA ALA A 17 -11.77 31.64 42.75
C ALA A 17 -12.66 32.54 41.86
N ALA A 18 -13.87 32.03 41.61
CA ALA A 18 -15.16 32.72 41.52
C ALA A 18 -15.40 33.78 40.41
N GLY A 19 -16.28 33.43 39.47
CA GLY A 19 -16.91 34.39 38.56
C GLY A 19 -17.97 33.74 37.68
N ILE A 20 -19.17 33.57 38.22
CA ILE A 20 -20.38 33.15 37.52
C ILE A 20 -20.68 34.16 36.39
N PHE A 21 -20.49 33.77 35.13
CA PHE A 21 -21.00 34.53 33.99
C PHE A 21 -22.30 33.89 33.50
N VAL A 22 -23.41 34.50 33.92
CA VAL A 22 -24.73 34.29 33.35
C VAL A 22 -24.74 34.94 31.96
N PHE A 23 -24.57 34.15 30.90
CA PHE A 23 -24.89 34.61 29.55
C PHE A 23 -26.41 34.47 29.34
N ARG A 24 -27.11 35.59 29.52
CA ARG A 24 -28.48 35.79 29.03
C ARG A 24 -28.47 35.59 27.51
N SER A 25 -29.08 34.49 27.05
CA SER A 25 -29.43 34.33 25.63
C SER A 25 -30.50 35.34 25.30
N LEU A 26 -30.12 36.38 24.56
CA LEU A 26 -31.05 37.28 23.91
C LEU A 26 -31.60 36.56 22.67
N SER A 27 -32.88 36.25 22.71
CA SER A 27 -33.66 35.85 21.55
C SER A 27 -33.63 36.97 20.52
N GLY A 28 -32.75 36.83 19.53
CA GLY A 28 -32.77 37.60 18.29
C GLY A 28 -33.61 36.83 17.28
N GLU A 29 -34.87 37.25 17.15
CA GLU A 29 -35.78 36.86 16.08
C GLU A 29 -35.35 37.64 14.82
N GLU A 30 -34.87 36.93 13.80
CA GLU A 30 -34.56 37.50 12.48
C GLU A 30 -35.27 36.67 11.40
N PRO A 31 -35.83 37.30 10.36
CA PRO A 31 -37.08 36.89 9.74
C PRO A 31 -36.91 35.74 8.75
N ALA A 32 -38.01 35.00 8.59
CA ALA A 32 -38.20 33.95 7.60
C ALA A 32 -37.87 34.46 6.18
N ALA A 33 -36.65 34.16 5.72
CA ALA A 33 -36.32 34.21 4.31
C ALA A 33 -37.08 33.08 3.61
N THR A 34 -37.97 33.47 2.71
CA THR A 34 -38.75 32.59 1.85
C THR A 34 -37.80 31.93 0.85
N GLY A 35 -37.21 30.81 1.25
CA GLY A 35 -36.41 29.96 0.38
C GLY A 35 -37.33 29.10 -0.47
N THR A 36 -37.44 29.43 -1.76
CA THR A 36 -37.98 28.57 -2.81
C THR A 36 -37.44 27.14 -2.66
N SER A 37 -38.34 26.21 -2.35
CA SER A 37 -38.03 24.78 -2.30
C SER A 37 -37.74 24.30 -3.72
N ALA A 38 -36.47 24.03 -4.02
CA ALA A 38 -36.10 23.29 -5.22
C ALA A 38 -36.64 21.85 -5.08
N PRO A 39 -37.21 21.26 -6.14
CA PRO A 39 -37.70 19.88 -6.08
C PRO A 39 -36.56 18.93 -5.71
N PRO A 40 -36.83 17.82 -4.98
CA PRO A 40 -35.81 16.84 -4.69
C PRO A 40 -35.23 16.35 -6.01
N ALA A 41 -33.93 16.56 -6.20
CA ALA A 41 -33.19 15.89 -7.24
C ALA A 41 -33.32 14.39 -6.96
N THR A 42 -34.11 13.71 -7.80
CA THR A 42 -34.09 12.26 -7.89
C THR A 42 -32.64 11.88 -8.23
N SER A 43 -31.86 11.54 -7.21
CA SER A 43 -30.56 10.92 -7.40
C SER A 43 -30.80 9.63 -8.16
N ALA A 44 -30.50 9.65 -9.47
CA ALA A 44 -30.38 8.44 -10.23
C ALA A 44 -29.41 7.51 -9.48
N PRO A 45 -29.70 6.20 -9.38
CA PRO A 45 -28.70 5.26 -8.89
C PRO A 45 -27.42 5.44 -9.72
N PRO A 46 -26.21 5.30 -9.15
CA PRO A 46 -24.98 5.30 -9.93
C PRO A 46 -25.09 4.16 -10.95
N SER A 47 -25.47 4.54 -12.17
CA SER A 47 -25.67 3.64 -13.27
C SER A 47 -24.32 3.43 -13.93
N SER A 48 -23.93 2.15 -14.02
CA SER A 48 -22.87 1.62 -14.87
C SER A 48 -21.44 1.63 -14.31
N ALA A 49 -21.22 1.03 -13.13
CA ALA A 49 -19.94 0.35 -12.83
C ALA A 49 -19.97 -1.09 -13.38
N GLY A 50 -20.27 -1.19 -14.67
CA GLY A 50 -20.28 -2.42 -15.46
C GLY A 50 -19.81 -2.07 -16.85
N ALA A 51 -18.71 -1.32 -16.94
CA ALA A 51 -18.01 -1.19 -18.21
C ALA A 51 -17.40 -2.56 -18.49
N ASP A 52 -17.91 -3.22 -19.53
CA ASP A 52 -17.41 -4.49 -20.03
C ASP A 52 -15.89 -4.41 -20.17
N PHE A 53 -15.17 -5.01 -19.22
CA PHE A 53 -13.72 -5.14 -19.26
C PHE A 53 -13.34 -6.23 -20.28
N VAL A 54 -13.68 -6.00 -21.54
CA VAL A 54 -13.35 -6.88 -22.67
C VAL A 54 -11.86 -6.77 -22.91
N ASP A 55 -11.19 -7.93 -22.93
CA ASP A 55 -9.79 -8.05 -23.32
C ASP A 55 -9.63 -7.68 -24.81
N PRO A 56 -9.05 -6.51 -25.14
CA PRO A 56 -8.99 -6.05 -26.52
C PRO A 56 -7.79 -6.63 -27.29
N ARG A 57 -6.94 -7.45 -26.63
CA ARG A 57 -5.66 -7.90 -27.18
C ARG A 57 -5.68 -9.37 -27.58
N PRO A 58 -4.89 -9.79 -28.59
CA PRO A 58 -4.66 -11.20 -28.89
C PRO A 58 -4.23 -11.98 -27.64
N GLN A 59 -4.62 -13.25 -27.53
CA GLN A 59 -4.25 -14.11 -26.40
C GLN A 59 -2.77 -14.51 -26.48
N THR A 60 -1.89 -13.59 -26.09
CA THR A 60 -0.46 -13.82 -25.91
C THR A 60 -0.19 -14.38 -24.50
N PRO A 61 0.78 -15.30 -24.35
CA PRO A 61 1.24 -15.74 -23.03
C PRO A 61 1.60 -14.57 -22.10
N THR A 62 1.35 -14.74 -20.81
CA THR A 62 1.74 -13.77 -19.79
C THR A 62 3.26 -13.68 -19.71
N THR A 63 3.79 -12.46 -19.80
CA THR A 63 5.22 -12.20 -19.63
C THR A 63 5.57 -12.23 -18.15
N VAL A 64 6.58 -13.01 -17.77
CA VAL A 64 7.10 -13.03 -16.40
C VAL A 64 8.41 -12.26 -16.35
N VAL A 65 8.48 -11.28 -15.44
CA VAL A 65 9.65 -10.43 -15.25
C VAL A 65 10.20 -10.61 -13.84
N ASN A 66 11.44 -11.07 -13.73
CA ASN A 66 12.17 -11.13 -12.47
C ASN A 66 12.95 -9.83 -12.27
N VAL A 67 12.45 -8.96 -11.41
CA VAL A 67 13.09 -7.69 -11.09
C VAL A 67 14.26 -7.96 -10.15
N VAL A 68 15.46 -7.65 -10.64
CA VAL A 68 16.70 -7.68 -9.87
C VAL A 68 17.07 -6.26 -9.48
N GLY A 69 16.80 -5.90 -8.22
CA GLY A 69 17.06 -4.56 -7.70
C GLY A 69 18.52 -4.32 -7.31
N VAL A 70 19.27 -5.39 -7.02
CA VAL A 70 20.68 -5.31 -6.62
C VAL A 70 21.55 -6.29 -7.37
N THR A 71 22.79 -5.91 -7.61
CA THR A 71 23.83 -6.79 -8.15
C THR A 71 24.30 -7.79 -7.09
N ALA A 72 25.10 -8.77 -7.51
CA ALA A 72 25.73 -9.73 -6.59
C ALA A 72 26.62 -9.03 -5.54
N SER A 73 27.24 -7.90 -5.88
CA SER A 73 28.04 -7.05 -4.97
C SER A 73 27.21 -6.24 -3.98
N GLY A 74 25.88 -6.21 -4.13
CA GLY A 74 24.97 -5.43 -3.28
C GLY A 74 24.77 -3.98 -3.70
N ASP A 75 25.32 -3.59 -4.85
CA ASP A 75 25.08 -2.29 -5.45
C ASP A 75 23.70 -2.27 -6.12
N PRO A 76 23.08 -1.08 -6.30
CA PRO A 76 21.87 -0.96 -7.10
C PRO A 76 22.09 -1.52 -8.50
N ALA A 77 21.18 -2.36 -8.98
CA ALA A 77 21.27 -2.89 -10.33
C ALA A 77 21.18 -1.76 -11.38
N PRO A 78 21.73 -1.96 -12.60
CA PRO A 78 21.71 -0.93 -13.64
C PRO A 78 20.32 -0.33 -13.87
N GLY A 79 20.25 1.00 -13.89
CA GLY A 79 19.02 1.76 -14.06
C GLY A 79 18.26 2.05 -12.77
N PHE A 80 18.59 1.41 -11.64
CA PHE A 80 18.03 1.76 -10.34
C PHE A 80 18.77 2.93 -9.69
N THR A 81 18.01 3.84 -9.09
CA THR A 81 18.51 4.88 -8.19
C THR A 81 18.21 4.52 -6.74
N VAL A 82 18.98 5.08 -5.82
CA VAL A 82 18.74 4.91 -4.38
C VAL A 82 18.47 6.25 -3.74
N THR A 83 17.38 6.31 -2.98
CA THR A 83 17.11 7.40 -2.04
C THR A 83 17.45 6.92 -0.63
N GLU A 84 18.11 7.77 0.15
CA GLU A 84 18.23 7.53 1.59
C GLU A 84 16.84 7.64 2.22
N ASP A 85 16.49 6.72 3.10
CA ASP A 85 15.32 6.95 3.95
C ASP A 85 15.68 8.03 4.98
N SER A 86 14.83 9.04 5.13
CA SER A 86 15.12 10.23 5.94
C SER A 86 14.97 10.01 7.45
N GLY A 87 14.62 8.79 7.87
CA GLY A 87 14.44 8.41 9.26
C GLY A 87 15.39 7.30 9.69
N ASP A 88 15.88 7.38 10.94
CA ASP A 88 16.59 6.31 11.63
C ASP A 88 15.65 5.16 12.05
N VAL A 89 14.67 4.83 11.21
CA VAL A 89 13.74 3.73 11.50
C VAL A 89 14.44 2.42 11.13
N GLU A 90 15.09 1.82 12.12
CA GLU A 90 15.62 0.47 12.00
C GLU A 90 14.46 -0.54 11.93
N ILE A 91 14.47 -1.38 10.90
CA ILE A 91 13.46 -2.42 10.73
C ILE A 91 13.99 -3.77 11.20
N THR A 92 13.11 -4.58 11.78
CA THR A 92 13.45 -5.87 12.41
C THR A 92 12.50 -6.97 11.92
N GLY A 93 12.74 -8.23 12.33
CA GLY A 93 11.80 -9.33 12.06
C GLY A 93 11.66 -9.66 10.58
N CYS A 94 12.78 -9.78 9.86
CA CYS A 94 12.77 -10.09 8.44
C CYS A 94 12.38 -11.55 8.15
N PHE A 95 11.58 -11.76 7.11
CA PHE A 95 11.18 -13.06 6.57
C PHE A 95 11.16 -13.01 5.04
N ALA A 96 10.84 -14.12 4.38
CA ALA A 96 10.80 -14.17 2.91
C ALA A 96 9.77 -13.16 2.39
N SER A 97 10.14 -12.35 1.39
CA SER A 97 9.14 -11.53 0.71
C SER A 97 8.15 -12.44 -0.01
N ARG A 98 6.85 -12.14 0.07
CA ARG A 98 5.82 -12.88 -0.71
C ARG A 98 6.06 -12.84 -2.21
N ALA A 99 6.84 -11.88 -2.69
CA ALA A 99 7.21 -11.75 -4.10
C ALA A 99 8.55 -12.39 -4.48
N SER A 100 9.23 -13.02 -3.53
CA SER A 100 10.57 -13.56 -3.69
C SER A 100 10.57 -14.88 -4.48
N VAL A 101 11.27 -14.90 -5.61
CA VAL A 101 11.57 -16.13 -6.37
C VAL A 101 13.02 -16.62 -6.18
N SER A 102 13.79 -15.94 -5.32
CA SER A 102 15.19 -16.30 -5.04
C SER A 102 15.60 -15.88 -3.63
N PRO A 103 16.55 -16.56 -2.96
CA PRO A 103 17.06 -16.13 -1.67
C PRO A 103 17.56 -14.68 -1.64
N GLY A 104 17.47 -14.04 -0.47
CA GLY A 104 17.97 -12.68 -0.26
C GLY A 104 17.03 -11.55 -0.72
N VAL A 105 15.77 -11.89 -1.04
CA VAL A 105 14.66 -10.92 -1.13
C VAL A 105 13.73 -11.14 0.06
N VAL A 106 13.56 -10.10 0.88
CA VAL A 106 12.92 -10.19 2.19
C VAL A 106 11.82 -9.14 2.36
N SER A 107 10.91 -9.44 3.29
CA SER A 107 9.99 -8.49 3.89
C SER A 107 10.45 -8.25 5.33
N CYS A 108 10.47 -7.00 5.79
CA CYS A 108 10.96 -6.64 7.13
C CYS A 108 10.08 -5.57 7.79
N GLY A 109 10.07 -5.56 9.12
CA GLY A 109 9.34 -4.58 9.91
C GLY A 109 7.81 -4.72 9.80
N SER A 110 7.10 -3.67 10.19
CA SER A 110 5.65 -3.60 10.00
C SER A 110 5.31 -3.33 8.54
N THR A 111 4.10 -3.68 8.12
CA THR A 111 3.62 -3.36 6.77
C THR A 111 3.60 -1.85 6.49
N ALA A 112 3.53 -1.01 7.53
CA ALA A 112 3.58 0.44 7.40
C ALA A 112 4.97 0.97 7.00
N ALA A 113 6.04 0.20 7.23
CA ALA A 113 7.39 0.57 6.78
C ALA A 113 7.53 0.55 5.25
N GLY A 114 6.64 -0.15 4.54
CA GLY A 114 6.75 -0.29 3.09
C GLY A 114 7.97 -1.11 2.65
N ALA A 115 8.41 -2.03 3.51
CA ALA A 115 9.61 -2.84 3.33
C ALA A 115 9.27 -4.31 3.02
N ASP A 116 8.26 -4.53 2.19
CA ASP A 116 7.74 -5.86 1.84
C ASP A 116 8.50 -6.53 0.68
N VAL A 117 9.27 -5.75 -0.09
CA VAL A 117 10.18 -6.23 -1.14
C VAL A 117 11.52 -5.53 -1.01
N CYS A 118 12.46 -6.18 -0.33
CA CYS A 118 13.79 -5.66 -0.05
C CYS A 118 14.88 -6.64 -0.44
N TRP A 119 15.91 -6.14 -1.12
CA TRP A 119 17.10 -6.92 -1.43
C TRP A 119 18.15 -6.76 -0.35
N THR A 120 18.65 -7.89 0.15
CA THR A 120 19.77 -7.90 1.10
C THR A 120 21.10 -7.58 0.40
N THR A 121 21.85 -6.64 0.97
CA THR A 121 23.26 -6.41 0.58
C THR A 121 24.20 -7.41 1.28
N PRO A 122 25.47 -7.56 0.84
CA PRO A 122 26.43 -8.49 1.46
C PRO A 122 26.68 -8.27 2.95
N ASN A 123 26.56 -7.03 3.45
CA ASN A 123 26.73 -6.76 4.88
C ASN A 123 25.55 -7.28 5.72
N ARG A 124 24.42 -7.59 5.07
CA ARG A 124 23.17 -8.12 5.64
C ARG A 124 22.51 -7.25 6.71
N ALA A 125 23.00 -6.03 6.92
CA ALA A 125 22.42 -5.01 7.81
C ALA A 125 21.83 -3.82 7.03
N THR A 126 22.12 -3.74 5.73
CA THR A 126 21.57 -2.75 4.81
C THR A 126 20.71 -3.46 3.77
N LEU A 127 19.53 -2.90 3.55
CA LEU A 127 18.55 -3.35 2.58
C LEU A 127 18.30 -2.25 1.56
N LEU A 128 18.06 -2.65 0.31
CA LEU A 128 17.53 -1.77 -0.72
C LEU A 128 16.11 -2.23 -1.02
N CYS A 129 15.11 -1.38 -0.76
CA CYS A 129 13.69 -1.75 -0.80
C CYS A 129 12.98 -1.04 -1.94
N GLY A 130 12.24 -1.79 -2.75
CA GLY A 130 11.43 -1.24 -3.84
C GLY A 130 10.00 -0.98 -3.40
N THR A 131 9.39 0.09 -3.92
CA THR A 131 7.96 0.37 -3.69
C THR A 131 7.08 -0.40 -4.68
N THR A 132 7.39 -0.26 -5.97
CA THR A 132 6.69 -0.91 -7.08
C THR A 132 7.68 -1.53 -8.08
N PRO A 133 7.28 -2.54 -8.87
CA PRO A 133 8.19 -3.20 -9.82
C PRO A 133 8.52 -2.38 -11.07
N TRP A 134 7.70 -1.38 -11.41
CA TRP A 134 7.89 -0.53 -12.58
C TRP A 134 8.72 0.72 -12.28
N GLU A 135 8.78 1.14 -11.01
CA GLU A 135 9.68 2.21 -10.59
C GLU A 135 11.11 1.69 -10.46
N LYS A 136 12.06 2.50 -10.93
CA LYS A 136 13.49 2.21 -10.81
C LYS A 136 14.11 2.97 -9.64
N SER A 137 13.39 3.10 -8.54
CA SER A 137 13.86 3.71 -7.30
C SER A 137 13.85 2.67 -6.17
N LEU A 138 14.91 2.69 -5.38
CA LEU A 138 15.06 1.88 -4.18
C LEU A 138 15.27 2.82 -2.98
N ARG A 139 14.71 2.44 -1.84
CA ARG A 139 14.98 3.10 -0.57
C ARG A 139 16.03 2.33 0.20
N ARG A 140 17.06 3.01 0.70
CA ARG A 140 18.03 2.37 1.60
C ARG A 140 17.46 2.31 3.01
N MET A 141 17.40 1.11 3.56
CA MET A 141 16.96 0.86 4.93
C MET A 141 18.04 0.12 5.72
N LYS A 142 18.01 0.28 7.04
CA LYS A 142 18.90 -0.42 7.97
C LYS A 142 18.09 -1.37 8.85
N THR A 143 18.70 -2.49 9.19
CA THR A 143 18.17 -3.42 10.18
C THR A 143 19.01 -3.34 11.44
N SER A 144 18.37 -3.47 12.62
CA SER A 144 19.07 -3.47 13.90
C SER A 144 19.97 -4.69 14.08
N GLU A 145 19.64 -5.79 13.39
CA GLU A 145 20.38 -7.03 13.38
C GLU A 145 20.64 -7.49 11.95
N LYS A 146 21.70 -8.28 11.73
CA LYS A 146 21.98 -8.86 10.42
C LYS A 146 20.87 -9.83 10.03
N VAL A 147 20.31 -9.66 8.84
CA VAL A 147 19.31 -10.55 8.27
C VAL A 147 19.93 -11.93 8.01
N GLY A 148 19.33 -12.96 8.60
CA GLY A 148 19.69 -14.37 8.41
C GLY A 148 19.51 -14.85 6.97
N ALA A 149 20.03 -16.04 6.64
CA ALA A 149 19.86 -16.60 5.30
C ALA A 149 18.42 -17.07 5.15
N ILE A 150 17.65 -16.35 4.35
CA ILE A 150 16.21 -16.60 4.13
C ILE A 150 16.05 -17.14 2.71
N ALA A 151 15.37 -18.29 2.61
CA ALA A 151 15.03 -18.91 1.33
C ALA A 151 14.01 -18.07 0.54
N ALA A 152 13.79 -18.42 -0.73
CA ALA A 152 12.70 -17.85 -1.50
C ALA A 152 11.33 -18.25 -0.92
N GLU A 153 10.29 -17.50 -1.29
CA GLU A 153 8.91 -17.89 -0.95
C GLU A 153 8.55 -19.18 -1.70
N ALA A 154 7.88 -20.12 -1.02
CA ALA A 154 7.54 -21.41 -1.61
C ALA A 154 6.48 -21.25 -2.72
N GLU A 155 5.51 -20.36 -2.47
CA GLU A 155 4.42 -20.05 -3.39
C GLU A 155 4.36 -18.54 -3.65
N PRO A 156 5.30 -18.00 -4.44
CA PRO A 156 5.42 -16.56 -4.60
C PRO A 156 4.20 -15.97 -5.31
N LEU A 157 3.76 -14.81 -4.84
CA LEU A 157 2.81 -13.95 -5.55
C LEU A 157 3.56 -12.88 -6.35
N PRO A 158 3.13 -12.54 -7.58
CA PRO A 158 3.70 -11.41 -8.30
C PRO A 158 3.73 -10.18 -7.40
N TRP A 159 4.87 -9.50 -7.34
CA TRP A 159 5.04 -8.19 -6.75
C TRP A 159 4.06 -7.18 -7.37
N GLY A 160 3.87 -7.26 -8.67
CA GLY A 160 2.89 -6.45 -9.39
C GLY A 160 2.40 -7.13 -10.66
N LEU A 161 1.29 -6.63 -11.17
CA LEU A 161 0.58 -7.13 -12.34
C LEU A 161 0.31 -5.98 -13.31
N GLU A 162 0.49 -6.22 -14.60
CA GLU A 162 -0.11 -5.40 -15.65
C GLU A 162 -1.26 -6.18 -16.28
N LEU A 163 -2.46 -5.64 -16.24
CA LEU A 163 -3.65 -6.29 -16.75
C LEU A 163 -3.91 -5.97 -18.22
N ALA A 164 -4.77 -6.77 -18.87
CA ALA A 164 -5.21 -6.57 -20.24
C ALA A 164 -5.89 -5.20 -20.45
N THR A 165 -6.45 -4.60 -19.40
CA THR A 165 -7.02 -3.25 -19.39
C THR A 165 -5.96 -2.14 -19.37
N GLY A 166 -4.68 -2.46 -19.15
CA GLY A 166 -3.59 -1.50 -18.95
C GLY A 166 -3.35 -1.10 -17.50
N ALA A 167 -4.22 -1.53 -16.57
CA ALA A 167 -4.06 -1.26 -15.15
C ALA A 167 -2.78 -1.91 -14.59
N ARG A 168 -2.07 -1.17 -13.72
CA ARG A 168 -0.93 -1.64 -12.94
C ARG A 168 -1.37 -1.88 -11.52
N CYS A 169 -1.33 -3.14 -11.09
CA CYS A 169 -1.79 -3.54 -9.77
C CYS A 169 -0.61 -3.97 -8.90
N ARG A 170 -0.47 -3.38 -7.73
CA ARG A 170 0.58 -3.66 -6.75
C ARG A 170 0.07 -4.63 -5.70
N LEU A 171 0.84 -5.70 -5.43
CA LEU A 171 0.54 -6.65 -4.37
C LEU A 171 0.30 -5.91 -3.06
N ARG A 172 -0.72 -6.35 -2.34
CA ARG A 172 -1.17 -5.78 -1.08
C ARG A 172 -0.02 -5.58 -0.11
N ASN A 173 0.12 -4.33 0.33
CA ASN A 173 0.98 -3.90 1.41
C ASN A 173 0.19 -2.92 2.30
N GLY A 174 0.53 -2.85 3.59
CA GLY A 174 -0.23 -2.12 4.59
C GLY A 174 -1.33 -2.94 5.29
N GLY A 175 -1.74 -2.47 6.47
CA GLY A 175 -2.66 -3.19 7.36
C GLY A 175 -4.14 -2.88 7.15
N SER A 176 -4.48 -1.70 6.64
CA SER A 176 -5.87 -1.27 6.43
C SER A 176 -6.23 -1.33 4.96
N TRP A 177 -7.18 -2.20 4.61
CA TRP A 177 -7.73 -2.32 3.26
C TRP A 177 -9.26 -2.41 3.35
N PRO A 178 -9.99 -1.82 2.39
CA PRO A 178 -11.42 -2.02 2.26
C PRO A 178 -11.77 -3.49 1.99
N GLY A 179 -13.03 -3.84 2.19
CA GLY A 179 -13.54 -5.19 1.97
C GLY A 179 -14.84 -5.18 1.16
N ARG A 180 -15.58 -6.28 1.25
CA ARG A 180 -16.83 -6.56 0.52
C ARG A 180 -17.58 -7.70 1.21
N ALA A 181 -18.89 -7.80 0.98
CA ALA A 181 -19.79 -8.70 1.70
C ALA A 181 -19.71 -10.20 1.31
N ASP A 182 -18.96 -10.56 0.27
CA ASP A 182 -19.02 -11.86 -0.42
C ASP A 182 -17.72 -12.70 -0.30
N ASP A 183 -17.01 -12.56 0.82
CA ASP A 183 -15.78 -13.29 1.21
C ASP A 183 -14.56 -13.13 0.27
N TYR A 184 -14.68 -12.37 -0.81
CA TYR A 184 -13.52 -11.97 -1.61
C TYR A 184 -12.72 -10.90 -0.89
N VAL A 185 -11.40 -11.04 -0.89
CA VAL A 185 -10.48 -10.07 -0.29
C VAL A 185 -9.59 -9.41 -1.33
N GLY A 186 -9.15 -8.18 -1.06
CA GLY A 186 -8.19 -7.47 -1.89
C GLY A 186 -6.78 -8.06 -1.77
N TYR A 187 -6.19 -8.39 -2.91
CA TYR A 187 -4.80 -8.86 -3.03
C TYR A 187 -3.91 -7.88 -3.78
N TYR A 188 -4.45 -7.10 -4.73
CA TYR A 188 -3.69 -6.05 -5.39
C TYR A 188 -4.52 -4.79 -5.50
N ASP A 189 -3.88 -3.65 -5.24
CA ASP A 189 -4.41 -2.31 -5.50
C ASP A 189 -3.96 -1.86 -6.89
N CYS A 190 -4.90 -1.44 -7.71
CA CYS A 190 -4.64 -0.97 -9.06
C CYS A 190 -4.81 0.55 -9.21
N GLY A 191 -4.89 1.29 -8.10
CA GLY A 191 -4.96 2.75 -8.07
C GLY A 191 -6.37 3.33 -8.10
N SER A 192 -7.42 2.54 -7.88
CA SER A 192 -8.78 3.03 -7.69
C SER A 192 -9.62 2.14 -6.77
N GLU A 193 -10.57 2.76 -6.05
CA GLU A 193 -11.43 2.06 -5.08
C GLU A 193 -12.42 1.07 -5.74
N SER A 194 -12.66 1.19 -7.04
CA SER A 194 -13.52 0.28 -7.79
C SER A 194 -12.76 -0.83 -8.52
N PHE A 195 -11.42 -0.84 -8.45
CA PHE A 195 -10.61 -1.72 -9.28
C PHE A 195 -9.46 -2.35 -8.48
N TYR A 196 -9.76 -3.45 -7.81
CA TYR A 196 -8.80 -4.29 -7.10
C TYR A 196 -8.72 -5.67 -7.72
N VAL A 197 -7.54 -6.30 -7.70
CA VAL A 197 -7.47 -7.75 -7.89
C VAL A 197 -7.91 -8.41 -6.60
N VAL A 198 -8.90 -9.27 -6.71
CA VAL A 198 -9.52 -9.96 -5.58
C VAL A 198 -9.48 -11.47 -5.76
N GLY A 199 -9.61 -12.17 -4.65
CA GLY A 199 -9.67 -13.63 -4.62
C GLY A 199 -10.29 -14.11 -3.33
N LYS A 200 -10.71 -15.37 -3.31
CA LYS A 200 -11.01 -16.07 -2.07
C LYS A 200 -9.70 -16.53 -1.43
N GLN A 201 -9.69 -16.62 -0.12
CA GLN A 201 -8.47 -16.86 0.64
C GLN A 201 -7.73 -18.14 0.22
N ASP A 202 -8.47 -19.21 -0.08
CA ASP A 202 -7.92 -20.52 -0.41
C ASP A 202 -7.58 -20.70 -1.91
N ASP A 203 -8.14 -19.86 -2.79
CA ASP A 203 -7.96 -19.99 -4.24
C ASP A 203 -6.74 -19.19 -4.76
N GLY A 204 -6.28 -18.22 -3.98
CA GLY A 204 -5.26 -17.28 -4.39
C GLY A 204 -5.73 -16.28 -5.46
N PRO A 205 -4.99 -15.17 -5.68
CA PRO A 205 -5.46 -14.07 -6.53
C PRO A 205 -5.21 -14.24 -8.03
N VAL A 206 -4.41 -15.23 -8.42
CA VAL A 206 -3.91 -15.37 -9.79
C VAL A 206 -3.97 -16.82 -10.23
N GLN A 207 -4.73 -17.09 -11.29
CA GLN A 207 -4.77 -18.40 -11.93
C GLN A 207 -3.59 -18.55 -12.90
N ARG A 208 -2.71 -19.52 -12.64
CA ARG A 208 -1.44 -19.74 -13.38
C ARG A 208 -1.34 -21.10 -14.07
N SER A 209 -2.43 -21.86 -14.17
CA SER A 209 -2.43 -23.24 -14.69
C SER A 209 -2.09 -23.36 -16.19
N GLY A 210 -1.98 -22.25 -16.92
CA GLY A 210 -1.67 -22.23 -18.35
C GLY A 210 -0.75 -21.06 -18.72
N PRO A 211 -0.39 -20.93 -20.01
CA PRO A 211 0.51 -19.86 -20.47
C PRO A 211 -0.12 -18.47 -20.38
N VAL A 212 -1.45 -18.39 -20.31
CA VAL A 212 -2.21 -17.16 -20.14
C VAL A 212 -2.75 -17.11 -18.72
N TRP A 213 -2.20 -16.20 -17.91
CA TRP A 213 -2.64 -16.02 -16.53
C TRP A 213 -3.81 -15.06 -16.45
N THR A 214 -4.65 -15.25 -15.43
CA THR A 214 -5.82 -14.39 -15.20
C THR A 214 -5.98 -14.08 -13.72
N ALA A 215 -6.58 -12.94 -13.44
CA ALA A 215 -7.00 -12.50 -12.11
C ALA A 215 -8.48 -12.15 -12.12
N LEU A 216 -9.13 -12.15 -10.96
CA LEU A 216 -10.47 -11.60 -10.77
C LEU A 216 -10.34 -10.15 -10.29
N VAL A 217 -11.15 -9.26 -10.86
CA VAL A 217 -11.15 -7.83 -10.54
C VAL A 217 -12.53 -7.36 -10.09
N GLY A 218 -12.58 -6.55 -9.04
CA GLY A 218 -13.80 -5.89 -8.59
C GLY A 218 -13.53 -4.82 -7.53
N GLY A 219 -14.54 -4.02 -7.17
CA GLY A 219 -14.42 -2.92 -6.22
C GLY A 219 -14.43 -3.33 -4.75
N LEU A 220 -13.85 -2.55 -3.87
CA LEU A 220 -13.90 -2.77 -2.42
C LEU A 220 -14.42 -1.50 -1.75
N SER A 221 -15.06 -1.61 -0.59
CA SER A 221 -15.50 -0.44 0.19
C SER A 221 -15.17 -0.57 1.68
N GLY A 222 -15.09 0.58 2.37
CA GLY A 222 -14.80 0.63 3.80
C GLY A 222 -15.93 0.09 4.69
N ASP A 223 -17.15 0.04 4.18
CA ASP A 223 -18.35 -0.49 4.85
C ASP A 223 -18.67 -1.95 4.49
N ASN A 224 -17.78 -2.62 3.74
CA ASN A 224 -17.96 -3.99 3.25
C ASN A 224 -19.27 -4.18 2.48
N ALA A 225 -19.58 -3.27 1.58
CA ALA A 225 -20.79 -3.31 0.76
C ALA A 225 -20.84 -4.54 -0.16
N GLU A 226 -22.04 -4.81 -0.69
CA GLU A 226 -22.23 -5.76 -1.77
C GLU A 226 -21.72 -5.17 -3.09
N PHE A 227 -21.06 -6.01 -3.89
CA PHE A 227 -20.57 -5.68 -5.23
C PHE A 227 -21.07 -6.70 -6.24
N PRO A 228 -21.14 -6.33 -7.54
CA PRO A 228 -21.29 -7.32 -8.60
C PRO A 228 -20.17 -8.37 -8.53
N PRO A 229 -20.41 -9.60 -9.06
CA PRO A 229 -19.38 -10.63 -9.14
C PRO A 229 -18.08 -10.12 -9.79
N PRO A 230 -16.90 -10.52 -9.28
CA PRO A 230 -15.64 -10.12 -9.88
C PRO A 230 -15.51 -10.55 -11.35
N THR A 231 -14.89 -9.69 -12.16
CA THR A 231 -14.66 -9.95 -13.58
C THR A 231 -13.30 -10.58 -13.80
N LYS A 232 -13.23 -11.60 -14.65
CA LYS A 232 -11.97 -12.27 -15.02
C LYS A 232 -11.19 -11.46 -16.05
N ILE A 233 -9.99 -11.02 -15.70
CA ILE A 233 -9.11 -10.22 -16.55
C ILE A 233 -7.79 -10.96 -16.78
N ARG A 234 -7.28 -10.90 -18.01
CA ARG A 234 -5.96 -11.45 -18.33
C ARG A 234 -4.84 -10.60 -17.77
N ILE A 235 -3.77 -11.25 -17.32
CA ILE A 235 -2.51 -10.63 -16.92
C ILE A 235 -1.58 -10.65 -18.13
N VAL A 236 -1.08 -9.48 -18.51
CA VAL A 236 -0.13 -9.32 -19.61
C VAL A 236 1.30 -9.45 -19.10
N THR A 237 1.60 -8.84 -17.95
CA THR A 237 2.92 -8.93 -17.30
C THR A 237 2.76 -9.24 -15.82
N ALA A 238 3.54 -10.19 -15.31
CA ALA A 238 3.65 -10.48 -13.88
C ALA A 238 5.10 -10.24 -13.44
N TYR A 239 5.29 -9.37 -12.45
CA TYR A 239 6.59 -9.03 -11.92
C TYR A 239 6.85 -9.80 -10.63
N PHE A 240 8.01 -10.43 -10.50
CA PHE A 240 8.50 -11.02 -9.26
C PHE A 240 9.79 -10.32 -8.85
N ALA A 241 10.21 -10.51 -7.59
CA ALA A 241 11.48 -10.00 -7.10
C ALA A 241 12.50 -11.14 -7.02
N ALA A 242 13.66 -10.92 -7.64
CA ALA A 242 14.76 -11.85 -7.68
C ALA A 242 16.06 -11.15 -7.31
N ARG A 243 17.08 -11.91 -6.91
CA ARG A 243 18.43 -11.42 -6.63
C ARG A 243 19.41 -12.07 -7.61
N ALA A 244 20.43 -11.31 -8.00
CA ALA A 244 21.54 -11.79 -8.82
C ALA A 244 22.44 -12.78 -8.07
#